data_AF-G9ZDI3-F1
#
_entry.id   AF-G9ZDI3-F1
#
_cell.length_a   1.000
_cell.length_b   1.000
_cell.length_c   1.000
_cell.angle_alpha   90.00
_cell.angle_beta   90.00
_cell.angle_gamma   90.00
#
_symmetry.space_group_name_H-M   'P 1'
#
loop_
_entity.id
_entity.type
_entity.pdbx_description
1 polymer ?
#
loop_
_entity_poly.entity_id
_entity_poly.type
_entity_poly.pdbx_seq_one_letter_code
_entity_poly.pdbx_strand_id
1 'polypeptide(L)'
;MTASKLCLLAAMTVILATPLQAKPTAKKETPAAEKADKKTANPRYEEAKSRWKKNKPAAELILSLSDVYDNPEAVVQAIYLMNKGEPSELSQLLEMGMYEMFNFAYSPDFVTDPLDARPYSACRELALQPAAITLNATRVFKYGVENGEVDKDNRYAQDAQTAWDNFKKYKALCKAEIESEPKEADYGPDVIKPL
;
A
#
# COMPACT_ATOMS: atom_id res chain seq x y z
N MET A 1 -7.70 -3.70 -39.30
CA MET A 1 -7.91 -2.31 -39.75
C MET A 1 -8.79 -1.62 -38.74
N THR A 2 -8.21 -0.62 -38.09
CA THR A 2 -8.67 0.09 -36.88
C THR A 2 -9.36 1.41 -37.28
N ALA A 3 -10.51 1.69 -36.66
CA ALA A 3 -11.16 3.00 -36.78
C ALA A 3 -10.41 4.00 -35.88
N SER A 4 -9.64 4.86 -36.53
CA SER A 4 -8.84 5.94 -35.94
C SER A 4 -9.68 7.21 -35.70
N LYS A 5 -9.42 7.81 -34.54
CA LYS A 5 -9.14 9.24 -34.30
C LYS A 5 -10.17 10.29 -34.76
N LEU A 6 -10.87 10.88 -33.78
CA LEU A 6 -11.35 12.27 -33.70
C LEU A 6 -11.61 12.53 -32.19
N CYS A 7 -11.25 13.62 -31.52
CA CYS A 7 -10.76 14.92 -31.94
C CYS A 7 -10.01 15.57 -30.76
N LEU A 8 -8.79 16.07 -31.01
CA LEU A 8 -8.06 16.98 -30.12
C LEU A 8 -8.62 18.42 -30.24
N LEU A 9 -8.34 19.23 -29.21
CA LEU A 9 -8.19 20.70 -29.21
C LEU A 9 -9.45 21.59 -29.19
N ALA A 10 -9.84 22.01 -27.98
CA ALA A 10 -10.38 23.33 -27.62
C ALA A 10 -10.24 23.47 -26.09
N ALA A 11 -9.76 24.52 -25.45
CA ALA A 11 -9.56 25.89 -25.85
C ALA A 11 -8.42 26.51 -25.01
N MET A 12 -7.49 27.20 -25.66
CA MET A 12 -6.61 28.20 -25.06
C MET A 12 -6.98 29.56 -25.64
N THR A 13 -6.77 30.60 -24.83
CA THR A 13 -6.97 32.05 -25.04
C THR A 13 -8.35 32.59 -24.68
N VAL A 14 -8.43 33.32 -23.57
CA VAL A 14 -8.75 34.77 -23.52
C VAL A 14 -8.32 35.31 -22.16
N ILE A 15 -7.18 36.01 -22.10
CA ILE A 15 -6.91 37.07 -21.12
C ILE A 15 -6.29 38.20 -21.92
N LEU A 16 -6.96 39.35 -22.00
CA LEU A 16 -6.35 40.69 -21.93
C LEU A 16 -7.41 41.79 -22.11
N ALA A 17 -7.21 42.85 -21.33
CA ALA A 17 -7.67 44.22 -21.49
C ALA A 17 -9.11 44.60 -21.05
N THR A 18 -9.16 45.11 -19.81
CA THR A 18 -10.01 46.20 -19.32
C THR A 18 -10.19 47.36 -20.30
N PRO A 19 -11.24 48.18 -20.11
CA PRO A 19 -10.97 49.57 -19.72
C PRO A 19 -11.71 50.03 -18.45
N LEU A 20 -11.09 51.03 -17.83
CA LEU A 20 -11.49 51.75 -16.61
C LEU A 20 -12.66 52.74 -16.81
N GLN A 21 -13.24 53.14 -15.66
CA GLN A 21 -14.03 54.35 -15.33
C GLN A 21 -15.56 54.23 -15.43
N ALA A 22 -16.39 54.77 -14.51
CA ALA A 22 -16.30 55.13 -13.09
C ALA A 22 -17.72 55.53 -12.60
N LYS A 23 -18.22 54.87 -11.52
CA LYS A 23 -19.11 55.33 -10.41
C LYS A 23 -20.48 56.06 -10.66
N PRO A 24 -21.35 56.23 -9.63
CA PRO A 24 -21.84 55.25 -8.63
C PRO A 24 -23.38 55.35 -8.40
N THR A 25 -24.03 54.28 -7.92
CA THR A 25 -25.27 54.44 -7.14
C THR A 25 -25.27 53.45 -5.98
N ALA A 26 -25.17 54.00 -4.78
CA ALA A 26 -25.32 53.27 -3.55
C ALA A 26 -26.80 53.00 -3.27
N LYS A 27 -27.14 51.73 -3.02
CA LYS A 27 -28.10 51.37 -1.97
C LYS A 27 -27.44 50.31 -1.11
N LYS A 28 -27.19 50.65 0.14
CA LYS A 28 -26.88 49.70 1.22
C LYS A 28 -28.13 48.88 1.46
N GLU A 29 -28.13 47.64 1.00
CA GLU A 29 -28.85 46.57 1.68
C GLU A 29 -27.77 45.61 2.18
N THR A 30 -27.65 45.56 3.49
CA THR A 30 -26.78 44.63 4.20
C THR A 30 -27.24 43.22 3.84
N PRO A 31 -26.42 42.38 3.17
CA PRO A 31 -26.71 40.95 3.18
C PRO A 31 -26.46 40.50 4.62
N ALA A 32 -27.47 39.88 5.22
CA ALA A 32 -27.26 39.08 6.41
C ALA A 32 -26.08 38.15 6.11
N ALA A 33 -25.01 38.28 6.90
CA ALA A 33 -23.93 37.31 6.90
C ALA A 33 -24.53 36.00 7.42
N GLU A 34 -25.11 35.23 6.51
CA GLU A 34 -25.26 33.80 6.68
C GLU A 34 -23.83 33.30 6.90
N LYS A 35 -23.50 33.04 8.18
CA LYS A 35 -22.33 32.25 8.52
C LYS A 35 -22.59 30.87 7.94
N ALA A 36 -22.31 30.70 6.65
CA ALA A 36 -21.93 29.43 6.13
C ALA A 36 -20.63 29.08 6.88
N ASP A 37 -20.77 28.32 7.97
CA ASP A 37 -19.70 27.50 8.51
C ASP A 37 -19.32 26.50 7.40
N LYS A 38 -18.64 26.99 6.37
CA LYS A 38 -17.85 26.15 5.49
C LYS A 38 -16.74 25.65 6.38
N LYS A 39 -16.95 24.48 6.99
CA LYS A 39 -15.88 23.65 7.52
C LYS A 39 -14.89 23.51 6.37
N THR A 40 -13.80 24.27 6.42
CA THR A 40 -12.75 24.21 5.41
C THR A 40 -12.26 22.77 5.42
N ALA A 41 -12.43 22.04 4.31
CA ALA A 41 -12.05 20.64 4.23
C ALA A 41 -10.59 20.49 4.66
N ASN A 42 -10.31 19.55 5.56
CA ASN A 42 -8.96 19.33 6.05
C ASN A 42 -8.10 18.79 4.90
N PRO A 43 -7.13 19.57 4.38
CA PRO A 43 -6.38 19.18 3.17
C PRO A 43 -5.58 17.89 3.38
N ARG A 44 -5.13 17.59 4.60
CA ARG A 44 -4.42 16.34 4.93
C ARG A 44 -5.35 15.13 4.85
N TYR A 45 -6.58 15.27 5.33
CA TYR A 45 -7.59 14.22 5.23
C TYR A 45 -7.97 13.94 3.76
N GLU A 46 -8.22 14.99 2.97
CA GLU A 46 -8.57 14.83 1.55
C GLU A 46 -7.42 14.17 0.76
N GLU A 47 -6.18 14.55 1.04
CA GLU A 47 -5.00 13.91 0.46
C GLU A 47 -4.87 12.44 0.88
N ALA A 48 -5.02 12.14 2.17
CA ALA A 48 -4.95 10.77 2.67
C ALA A 48 -6.05 9.88 2.07
N LYS A 49 -7.28 10.38 1.99
CA LYS A 49 -8.42 9.69 1.37
C LYS A 49 -8.20 9.46 -0.12
N SER A 50 -7.69 10.46 -0.84
CA SER A 50 -7.33 10.34 -2.26
C SER A 50 -6.27 9.27 -2.50
N ARG A 51 -5.20 9.27 -1.70
CA ARG A 51 -4.12 8.26 -1.75
C ARG A 51 -4.63 6.87 -1.39
N TRP A 52 -5.45 6.74 -0.33
CA TRP A 52 -6.05 5.47 0.06
C TRP A 52 -6.86 4.86 -1.08
N LYS A 53 -7.68 5.68 -1.76
CA LYS A 53 -8.50 5.23 -2.90
C LYS A 53 -7.64 4.85 -4.11
N LYS A 54 -6.62 5.64 -4.45
CA LYS A 54 -5.68 5.36 -5.54
C LYS A 54 -4.95 4.03 -5.33
N ASN A 55 -4.51 3.78 -4.09
CA ASN A 55 -3.61 2.68 -3.76
C ASN A 55 -4.33 1.39 -3.35
N LYS A 56 -5.64 1.45 -3.08
CA LYS A 56 -6.46 0.29 -2.67
C LYS A 56 -6.31 -0.94 -3.59
N PRO A 57 -6.37 -0.81 -4.93
CA PRO A 57 -6.26 -1.98 -5.81
C PRO A 57 -4.91 -2.71 -5.68
N ALA A 58 -3.83 -1.95 -5.46
CA ALA A 58 -2.51 -2.54 -5.26
C ALA A 58 -2.44 -3.29 -3.92
N ALA A 59 -3.02 -2.73 -2.85
CA ALA A 59 -3.10 -3.42 -1.55
C ALA A 59 -3.96 -4.69 -1.62
N GLU A 60 -5.08 -4.66 -2.33
CA GLU A 60 -5.93 -5.84 -2.58
C GLU A 60 -5.19 -6.94 -3.35
N LEU A 61 -4.36 -6.57 -4.33
CA LEU A 61 -3.50 -7.52 -5.03
C LEU A 61 -2.51 -8.19 -4.08
N ILE A 62 -1.87 -7.43 -3.17
CA ILE A 62 -0.96 -8.02 -2.17
C ILE A 62 -1.68 -9.01 -1.27
N LEU A 63 -2.89 -8.67 -0.81
CA LEU A 63 -3.68 -9.58 0.00
C LEU A 63 -4.01 -10.87 -0.76
N SER A 64 -4.39 -10.77 -2.04
CA SER A 64 -4.66 -11.95 -2.86
C SER A 64 -3.42 -12.80 -3.14
N LEU A 65 -2.29 -12.17 -3.47
CA LEU A 65 -1.02 -12.88 -3.67
C LEU A 65 -0.57 -13.59 -2.39
N SER A 66 -0.95 -13.07 -1.21
CA SER A 66 -0.63 -13.67 0.07
C SER A 66 -1.36 -14.99 0.31
N ASP A 67 -2.49 -15.27 -0.36
CA ASP A 67 -3.25 -16.51 -0.16
C ASP A 67 -2.43 -17.78 -0.50
N VAL A 68 -1.47 -17.68 -1.41
CA VAL A 68 -0.54 -18.77 -1.75
C VAL A 68 0.29 -19.22 -0.53
N TYR A 69 0.51 -18.31 0.42
CA TYR A 69 1.33 -18.54 1.62
C TYR A 69 0.53 -19.09 2.81
N ASP A 70 -0.79 -19.27 2.69
CA ASP A 70 -1.63 -19.83 3.76
C ASP A 70 -1.41 -21.33 4.01
N ASN A 71 -0.72 -22.01 3.09
CA ASN A 71 -0.29 -23.40 3.26
C ASN A 71 1.24 -23.50 3.46
N PRO A 72 1.73 -23.35 4.70
CA PRO A 72 3.14 -23.50 5.05
C PRO A 72 3.83 -24.73 4.47
N GLU A 73 3.17 -25.88 4.50
CA GLU A 73 3.75 -27.16 4.08
C GLU A 73 3.98 -27.17 2.56
N ALA A 74 3.00 -26.72 1.79
CA ALA A 74 3.12 -26.61 0.34
C ALA A 74 4.22 -25.60 -0.06
N VAL A 75 4.32 -24.48 0.65
CA VAL A 75 5.36 -23.48 0.39
C VAL A 75 6.75 -24.03 0.70
N VAL A 76 6.93 -24.67 1.86
CA VAL A 76 8.20 -25.29 2.26
C VAL A 76 8.62 -26.36 1.25
N GLN A 77 7.68 -27.20 0.80
CA GLN A 77 7.93 -28.20 -0.23
C GLN A 77 8.34 -27.56 -1.57
N ALA A 78 7.68 -26.49 -1.99
CA ALA A 78 8.02 -25.77 -3.22
C ALA A 78 9.42 -25.15 -3.15
N ILE A 79 9.79 -24.57 -1.99
CA ILE A 79 11.13 -24.03 -1.75
C ILE A 79 12.19 -25.15 -1.74
N TYR A 80 11.87 -26.31 -1.16
CA TYR A 80 12.75 -27.47 -1.17
C TYR A 80 13.06 -27.93 -2.61
N LEU A 81 12.01 -28.09 -3.42
CA LEU A 81 12.13 -28.51 -4.82
C LEU A 81 12.91 -27.49 -5.66
N MET A 82 12.65 -26.20 -5.46
CA MET A 82 13.42 -25.12 -6.09
C MET A 82 14.92 -25.21 -5.76
N ASN A 83 15.27 -25.47 -4.50
CA ASN A 83 16.66 -25.62 -4.05
C ASN A 83 17.35 -26.88 -4.61
N LYS A 84 16.59 -27.88 -5.04
CA LYS A 84 17.11 -29.07 -5.73
C LYS A 84 17.29 -28.87 -7.24
N GLY A 85 16.88 -27.72 -7.78
CA GLY A 85 16.86 -27.47 -9.23
C GLY A 85 15.66 -28.12 -9.93
N GLU A 86 14.60 -28.47 -9.18
CA GLU A 86 13.39 -29.12 -9.68
C GLU A 86 12.17 -28.20 -9.46
N PRO A 87 12.12 -27.01 -10.06
CA PRO A 87 11.05 -26.05 -9.79
C PRO A 87 9.67 -26.61 -10.16
N SER A 88 8.72 -26.48 -9.24
CA SER A 88 7.31 -26.75 -9.46
C SER A 88 6.56 -25.50 -9.91
N GLU A 89 5.34 -25.66 -10.43
CA GLU A 89 4.45 -24.53 -10.73
C GLU A 89 4.26 -23.61 -9.52
N LEU A 90 4.09 -24.19 -8.33
CA LEU A 90 3.99 -23.43 -7.08
C LEU A 90 5.26 -22.63 -6.80
N SER A 91 6.45 -23.19 -7.04
CA SER A 91 7.71 -22.47 -6.82
C SER A 91 7.86 -21.25 -7.74
N GLN A 92 7.37 -21.32 -8.97
CA GLN A 92 7.36 -20.20 -9.91
C GLN A 92 6.35 -19.12 -9.48
N LEU A 93 5.16 -19.52 -9.02
CA LEU A 93 4.16 -18.61 -8.47
C LEU A 93 4.67 -17.88 -7.22
N LEU A 94 5.39 -18.58 -6.34
CA LEU A 94 6.01 -17.99 -5.16
C LEU A 94 7.05 -16.95 -5.54
N GLU A 95 7.91 -17.25 -6.53
CA GLU A 95 8.92 -16.32 -7.02
C GLU A 95 8.28 -15.07 -7.65
N MET A 96 7.35 -15.25 -8.59
CA MET A 96 6.63 -14.13 -9.22
C MET A 96 5.88 -13.28 -8.19
N GLY A 97 5.15 -13.93 -7.28
CA GLY A 97 4.40 -13.26 -6.21
C GLY A 97 5.33 -12.46 -5.29
N MET A 98 6.49 -13.02 -4.93
CA MET A 98 7.50 -12.34 -4.12
C MET A 98 8.03 -11.08 -4.80
N TYR A 99 8.28 -11.10 -6.12
CA TYR A 99 8.69 -9.90 -6.86
C TYR A 99 7.63 -8.79 -6.84
N GLU A 100 6.36 -9.14 -7.09
CA GLU A 100 5.26 -8.17 -7.06
C GLU A 100 5.07 -7.57 -5.66
N MET A 101 5.16 -8.40 -4.62
CA MET A 101 5.10 -7.92 -3.24
C MET A 101 6.28 -7.01 -2.90
N PHE A 102 7.48 -7.31 -3.36
CA PHE A 102 8.63 -6.42 -3.19
C PHE A 102 8.45 -5.08 -3.89
N ASN A 103 7.96 -5.09 -5.13
CA ASN A 103 7.68 -3.86 -5.88
C ASN A 103 6.68 -2.98 -5.13
N PHE A 104 5.66 -3.58 -4.53
CA PHE A 104 4.73 -2.87 -3.67
C PHE A 104 5.42 -2.31 -2.42
N ALA A 105 6.18 -3.13 -1.69
CA ALA A 105 6.78 -2.74 -0.42
C ALA A 105 7.80 -1.59 -0.53
N TYR A 106 8.45 -1.47 -1.70
CA TYR A 106 9.43 -0.43 -2.00
C TYR A 106 8.91 0.67 -2.94
N SER A 107 7.64 0.62 -3.34
CA SER A 107 7.06 1.67 -4.16
C SER A 107 6.99 2.99 -3.38
N PRO A 108 7.36 4.14 -3.97
CA PRO A 108 7.26 5.46 -3.33
C PRO A 108 5.83 5.82 -2.86
N ASP A 109 4.82 5.18 -3.44
CA ASP A 109 3.43 5.34 -3.01
C ASP A 109 3.18 4.71 -1.61
N PHE A 110 4.10 3.85 -1.13
CA PHE A 110 4.01 3.09 0.12
C PHE A 110 5.28 3.19 1.01
N VAL A 111 6.38 3.75 0.52
CA VAL A 111 7.61 4.04 1.29
C VAL A 111 7.48 5.38 2.02
N THR A 112 7.87 5.41 3.28
CA THR A 112 7.59 6.48 4.26
C THR A 112 8.29 7.82 4.00
N ASP A 113 7.50 8.89 4.12
CA ASP A 113 7.90 10.09 4.86
C ASP A 113 7.50 9.86 6.34
N PRO A 114 8.41 9.98 7.32
CA PRO A 114 8.14 9.70 8.73
C PRO A 114 7.07 10.57 9.39
N LEU A 115 6.57 11.62 8.72
CA LEU A 115 5.54 12.52 9.24
C LEU A 115 4.12 12.17 8.79
N ASP A 116 3.97 11.15 7.94
CA ASP A 116 2.75 10.92 7.17
C ASP A 116 2.18 9.56 7.57
N ALA A 117 1.10 9.55 8.38
CA ALA A 117 0.33 8.35 8.70
C ALA A 117 -0.38 7.86 7.42
N ARG A 118 0.37 7.16 6.57
CA ARG A 118 -0.10 6.74 5.25
C ARG A 118 -0.86 5.42 5.31
N PRO A 119 -1.85 5.25 4.41
CA PRO A 119 -2.62 4.03 4.31
C PRO A 119 -1.73 2.84 3.89
N TYR A 120 -2.12 1.64 4.31
CA TYR A 120 -1.54 0.36 3.90
C TYR A 120 -0.16 0.01 4.50
N SER A 121 0.14 0.53 5.69
CA SER A 121 1.40 0.23 6.39
C SER A 121 1.56 -1.26 6.72
N ALA A 122 0.49 -1.92 7.16
CA ALA A 122 0.47 -3.34 7.43
C ALA A 122 0.49 -4.16 6.14
N CYS A 123 -0.12 -3.70 5.05
CA CYS A 123 0.04 -4.34 3.74
C CYS A 123 1.48 -4.30 3.24
N ARG A 124 2.20 -3.21 3.51
CA ARG A 124 3.63 -3.14 3.20
C ARG A 124 4.42 -4.14 4.04
N GLU A 125 4.15 -4.22 5.33
CA GLU A 125 4.81 -5.20 6.20
C GLU A 125 4.49 -6.64 5.78
N LEU A 126 3.24 -6.94 5.40
CA LEU A 126 2.84 -8.22 4.81
C LEU A 126 3.68 -8.56 3.57
N ALA A 127 3.83 -7.59 2.67
CA ALA A 127 4.54 -7.76 1.40
C ALA A 127 6.04 -8.09 1.56
N LEU A 128 6.64 -7.77 2.71
CA LEU A 128 8.03 -8.11 3.01
C LEU A 128 8.21 -9.56 3.51
N GLN A 129 7.15 -10.18 4.03
CA GLN A 129 7.27 -11.49 4.69
C GLN A 129 7.64 -12.62 3.71
N PRO A 130 7.02 -12.78 2.53
CA PRO A 130 7.37 -13.84 1.58
C PRO A 130 8.86 -14.05 1.32
N ALA A 131 9.61 -12.96 1.21
CA ALA A 131 11.04 -13.02 1.00
C ALA A 131 11.80 -13.46 2.25
N ALA A 132 11.39 -12.98 3.43
CA ALA A 132 11.94 -13.42 4.70
C ALA A 132 11.72 -14.93 4.88
N ILE A 133 10.53 -15.44 4.56
CA ILE A 133 10.28 -16.88 4.64
C ILE A 133 11.10 -17.66 3.62
N THR A 134 11.05 -17.28 2.34
CA THR A 134 11.79 -17.98 1.30
C THR A 134 13.28 -18.07 1.63
N LEU A 135 13.86 -16.96 2.11
CA LEU A 135 15.25 -16.90 2.53
C LEU A 135 15.54 -17.80 3.73
N ASN A 136 14.74 -17.72 4.78
CA ASN A 136 15.00 -18.46 6.02
C ASN A 136 14.72 -19.96 5.86
N ALA A 137 13.66 -20.35 5.14
CA ALA A 137 13.41 -21.75 4.79
C ALA A 137 14.56 -22.33 3.94
N THR A 138 15.05 -21.58 2.95
CA THR A 138 16.23 -21.99 2.17
C THR A 138 17.47 -22.16 3.05
N ARG A 139 17.69 -21.27 4.02
CA ARG A 139 18.81 -21.38 4.97
C ARG A 139 18.66 -22.57 5.91
N VAL A 140 17.46 -22.92 6.33
CA VAL A 140 17.19 -24.15 7.08
C VAL A 140 17.62 -25.36 6.26
N PHE A 141 17.20 -25.47 4.99
CA PHE A 141 17.61 -26.59 4.14
C PHE A 141 19.12 -26.69 3.93
N LYS A 142 19.82 -25.55 3.92
CA LYS A 142 21.26 -25.52 3.67
C LYS A 142 22.12 -25.72 4.92
N TYR A 143 21.66 -25.22 6.07
CA TYR A 143 22.48 -25.09 7.27
C TYR A 143 21.83 -25.58 8.56
N GLY A 144 20.54 -25.91 8.53
CA GLY A 144 19.75 -26.29 9.71
C GLY A 144 19.22 -27.72 9.65
N VAL A 145 19.73 -28.54 8.73
CA VAL A 145 19.43 -29.97 8.67
C VAL A 145 20.66 -30.74 9.12
N GLU A 146 20.52 -31.48 10.21
CA GLU A 146 21.53 -32.39 10.73
C GLU A 146 20.92 -33.79 10.83
N ASN A 147 21.64 -34.81 10.34
CA ASN A 147 21.16 -36.20 10.32
C ASN A 147 19.78 -36.42 9.65
N GLY A 148 19.41 -35.54 8.71
CA GLY A 148 18.13 -35.61 8.01
C GLY A 148 16.95 -35.00 8.78
N GLU A 149 17.19 -34.42 9.95
CA GLU A 149 16.19 -33.71 10.74
C GLU A 149 16.52 -32.21 10.81
N VAL A 150 15.48 -31.38 10.88
CA VAL A 150 15.66 -29.94 11.11
C VAL A 150 16.05 -29.75 12.58
N ASP A 151 17.22 -29.16 12.80
CA ASP A 151 17.62 -28.66 14.11
C ASP A 151 16.67 -27.51 14.50
N LYS A 152 15.88 -27.75 15.55
CA LYS A 152 14.86 -26.80 16.04
C LYS A 152 15.48 -25.62 16.79
N ASP A 153 16.70 -25.78 17.28
CA ASP A 153 17.47 -24.70 17.91
C ASP A 153 18.23 -23.87 16.87
N ASN A 154 18.17 -24.28 15.60
CA ASN A 154 18.74 -23.51 14.50
C ASN A 154 18.05 -22.15 14.36
N ARG A 155 18.85 -21.09 14.38
CA ARG A 155 18.39 -19.71 14.23
C ARG A 155 17.51 -19.51 12.98
N TYR A 156 17.81 -20.16 11.85
CA TYR A 156 17.04 -19.98 10.62
C TYR A 156 15.65 -20.60 10.71
N ALA A 157 15.46 -21.66 11.49
CA ALA A 157 14.15 -22.23 11.76
C ALA A 157 13.30 -21.28 12.60
N GLN A 158 13.90 -20.63 13.60
CA GLN A 158 13.26 -19.61 14.43
C GLN A 158 12.93 -18.34 13.62
N ASP A 159 13.85 -17.89 12.77
CA ASP A 159 13.64 -16.73 11.90
C ASP A 159 12.54 -17.02 10.85
N ALA A 160 12.47 -18.26 10.32
CA ALA A 160 11.39 -18.67 9.42
C ALA A 160 10.03 -18.69 10.12
N GLN A 161 9.97 -19.24 11.33
CA GLN A 161 8.75 -19.25 12.15
C GLN A 161 8.27 -17.83 12.46
N THR A 162 9.20 -16.96 12.89
CA THR A 162 8.90 -15.55 13.17
C THR A 162 8.32 -14.85 11.96
N ALA A 163 8.88 -15.10 10.77
CA ALA A 163 8.39 -14.52 9.54
C ALA A 163 6.99 -15.05 9.16
N TRP A 164 6.67 -16.32 9.41
CA TRP A 164 5.29 -16.84 9.30
C TRP A 164 4.31 -16.22 10.29
N ASP A 165 4.72 -16.01 11.53
CA ASP A 165 3.87 -15.40 12.54
C ASP A 165 3.58 -13.94 12.19
N ASN A 166 4.60 -13.21 11.73
CA ASN A 166 4.44 -11.87 11.16
C ASN A 166 3.55 -11.87 9.92
N PHE A 167 3.72 -12.84 9.01
CA PHE A 167 2.86 -12.98 7.84
C PHE A 167 1.38 -13.08 8.24
N LYS A 168 1.03 -13.98 9.17
CA LYS A 168 -0.35 -14.13 9.66
C LYS A 168 -0.88 -12.84 10.30
N LYS A 169 -0.07 -12.22 11.15
CA LYS A 169 -0.41 -10.95 11.81
C LYS A 169 -0.68 -9.84 10.79
N TYR A 170 0.25 -9.61 9.86
CA TYR A 170 0.14 -8.52 8.90
C TYR A 170 -0.88 -8.80 7.81
N LYS A 171 -1.18 -10.06 7.49
CA LYS A 171 -2.30 -10.42 6.61
C LYS A 171 -3.63 -9.95 7.17
N ALA A 172 -3.88 -10.23 8.45
CA ALA A 172 -5.09 -9.76 9.13
C ALA A 172 -5.15 -8.22 9.23
N LEU A 173 -4.03 -7.58 9.57
CA LEU A 173 -3.96 -6.12 9.68
C LEU A 173 -4.12 -5.42 8.32
N CYS A 174 -3.50 -5.94 7.25
CA CYS A 174 -3.63 -5.43 5.90
C CYS A 174 -5.09 -5.47 5.43
N LYS A 175 -5.78 -6.59 5.68
CA LYS A 175 -7.21 -6.69 5.38
C LYS A 175 -8.02 -5.59 6.08
N ALA A 176 -7.73 -5.33 7.36
CA ALA A 176 -8.38 -4.26 8.11
C ALA A 176 -8.08 -2.85 7.55
N GLU A 177 -6.86 -2.60 7.07
CA GLU A 177 -6.48 -1.32 6.42
C GLU A 177 -7.21 -1.10 5.08
N ILE A 178 -7.45 -2.17 4.31
CA ILE A 178 -8.22 -2.15 3.04
C ILE A 178 -9.71 -1.85 3.27
N GLU A 179 -10.23 -2.28 4.41
CA GLU A 179 -11.63 -2.06 4.79
C GLU A 179 -11.83 -0.72 5.53
N SER A 180 -10.78 -0.16 6.14
CA SER A 180 -10.83 1.15 6.83
C SER A 180 -10.44 2.31 5.94
N GLU A 181 -11.43 2.99 5.38
CA GLU A 181 -11.23 4.34 4.83
C GLU A 181 -10.75 5.30 5.94
N PRO A 182 -9.80 6.22 5.65
CA PRO A 182 -9.37 7.24 6.60
C PRO A 182 -10.55 8.03 7.14
N LYS A 183 -10.55 8.39 8.44
CA LYS A 183 -11.59 9.23 9.04
C LYS A 183 -11.06 10.64 9.23
N GLU A 184 -11.88 11.65 8.92
CA GLU A 184 -11.48 13.06 9.05
C GLU A 184 -11.04 13.42 10.50
N ALA A 185 -11.61 12.75 11.50
CA ALA A 185 -11.26 12.91 12.92
C ALA A 185 -9.80 12.55 13.23
N ASP A 186 -9.19 11.64 12.47
CA ASP A 186 -7.79 11.21 12.66
C ASP A 186 -6.78 12.30 12.25
N TYR A 187 -7.26 13.34 11.56
CA TYR A 187 -6.44 14.45 11.06
C TYR A 187 -6.74 15.76 11.80
N GLY A 188 -7.44 15.70 12.94
CA GLY A 188 -7.74 16.87 13.76
C GLY A 188 -6.50 17.54 14.35
N PRO A 189 -6.55 18.86 14.64
CA PRO A 189 -5.41 19.63 15.16
C PRO A 189 -4.87 19.11 16.50
N ASP A 190 -5.70 18.44 17.33
CA ASP A 190 -5.29 17.89 18.63
C ASP A 190 -4.60 16.52 18.53
N VAL A 191 -4.67 15.85 17.37
CA VAL A 191 -4.01 14.56 17.09
C VAL A 191 -2.63 14.80 16.47
N ILE A 192 -2.49 15.94 15.78
CA ILE A 192 -1.24 16.37 15.15
C ILE A 192 -0.44 17.18 16.19
N LYS A 193 0.53 16.55 16.86
CA LYS A 193 1.55 17.33 17.58
C LYS A 193 2.28 18.22 16.57
N PRO A 194 2.38 19.55 16.81
CA PRO A 194 3.38 20.35 16.13
C PRO A 194 4.77 19.83 16.51
N LEU A 195 5.72 19.93 15.57
CA LEU A 195 7.14 19.65 15.77
C LEU A 195 7.68 20.31 17.03
#